data_AF-A0AAN7J1A3-F1
#
_entry.id   AF-A0AAN7J1A3-F1
#
_cell.length_a   1.000
_cell.length_b   1.000
_cell.length_c   1.000
_cell.angle_alpha   90.00
_cell.angle_beta   90.00
_cell.angle_gamma   90.00
#
_symmetry.space_group_name_H-M   'P 1'
#
loop_
_entity.id
_entity.type
_entity.pdbx_description
1 polymer ?
#
loop_
_entity_poly.entity_id
_entity_poly.type
_entity_poly.pdbx_seq_one_letter_code
_entity_poly.pdbx_strand_id
1 'polypeptide(L)'
;MSHMTWVSLFLMQNYEPPVLACAVAEILSQISGEEPSSMPTLIVPFVLASSKLKWESKTLTKNESKASIYGIQIGPDTDITHVMATRTQKVPSSLQIHHEPLACLLQLVRVLKFPTFVLIGQRGRHLSDKAIGEELKIISEIGELLASSSCLCFSRDRIVWQPTNTSKESEEPWRALYG
;
A
#
# COMPACT_ATOMS: atom_id res chain seq x y z
N MET A 1 22.55 14.98 -17.09
CA MET A 1 21.17 15.50 -17.05
C MET A 1 20.43 14.77 -15.96
N SER A 2 20.05 15.45 -14.89
CA SER A 2 19.19 14.88 -13.84
C SER A 2 17.80 14.67 -14.43
N HIS A 3 17.38 13.41 -14.60
CA HIS A 3 15.99 13.11 -14.92
C HIS A 3 15.14 13.60 -13.75
N MET A 4 14.24 14.56 -14.03
CA MET A 4 13.33 15.10 -13.04
C MET A 4 12.18 14.10 -12.88
N THR A 5 12.22 13.33 -11.80
CA THR A 5 11.18 12.33 -11.49
C THR A 5 9.95 13.03 -10.92
N TRP A 6 8.87 13.08 -11.68
CA TRP A 6 7.59 13.59 -11.19
C TRP A 6 6.91 12.53 -10.33
N VAL A 7 6.50 12.92 -9.12
CA VAL A 7 5.77 12.06 -8.20
C VAL A 7 4.38 12.64 -7.98
N SER A 8 3.35 11.83 -8.19
CA SER A 8 1.96 12.17 -7.89
C SER A 8 1.47 11.34 -6.71
N LEU A 9 0.68 11.94 -5.82
CA LEU A 9 0.08 11.26 -4.68
C LEU A 9 -1.45 11.23 -4.86
N PHE A 10 -2.02 10.04 -4.80
CA PHE A 10 -3.47 9.85 -4.82
C PHE A 10 -3.93 9.36 -3.44
N LEU A 11 -4.74 10.17 -2.76
CA LEU A 11 -5.42 9.78 -1.54
C LEU A 11 -6.86 9.42 -1.86
N MET A 12 -7.22 8.15 -1.66
CA MET A 12 -8.59 7.70 -1.83
C MET A 12 -9.36 7.81 -0.50
N GLN A 13 -10.64 8.14 -0.58
CA GLN A 13 -11.54 7.97 0.56
C GLN A 13 -11.65 6.47 0.92
N ASN A 14 -12.15 6.18 2.12
CA ASN A 14 -12.29 4.82 2.61
C ASN A 14 -13.49 4.11 1.95
N TYR A 15 -13.42 3.94 0.63
CA TYR A 15 -14.42 3.21 -0.14
C TYR A 15 -14.35 1.73 0.19
N GLU A 16 -15.52 1.13 0.37
CA GLU A 16 -15.66 -0.32 0.44
C GLU A 16 -15.93 -0.89 -0.96
N PRO A 17 -15.61 -2.17 -1.20
CA PRO A 17 -16.08 -2.89 -2.39
C PRO A 17 -17.62 -2.84 -2.53
N PRO A 18 -18.16 -2.75 -3.76
CA PRO A 18 -17.46 -2.74 -5.05
C PRO A 18 -16.95 -1.36 -5.51
N VAL A 19 -17.35 -0.27 -4.85
CA VAL A 19 -17.01 1.12 -5.25
C VAL A 19 -15.52 1.32 -5.37
N LEU A 20 -14.78 0.79 -4.39
CA LEU A 20 -13.33 0.86 -4.38
C LEU A 20 -12.72 0.28 -5.67
N ALA A 21 -13.23 -0.85 -6.14
CA ALA A 21 -12.75 -1.49 -7.36
C ALA A 21 -12.95 -0.58 -8.57
N CYS A 22 -14.13 0.04 -8.68
CA CYS A 22 -14.45 0.98 -9.74
C CYS A 22 -13.57 2.23 -9.66
N ALA A 23 -13.43 2.83 -8.48
CA ALA A 23 -12.62 4.03 -8.28
C ALA A 23 -11.14 3.78 -8.58
N VAL A 24 -10.59 2.65 -8.13
CA VAL A 24 -9.21 2.25 -8.45
C VAL A 24 -9.06 2.03 -9.95
N ALA A 25 -9.98 1.27 -10.57
CA ALA A 25 -9.92 0.98 -12.01
C ALA A 25 -9.95 2.28 -12.85
N GLU A 26 -10.79 3.24 -12.47
CA GLU A 26 -10.90 4.54 -13.11
C GLU A 26 -9.58 5.33 -13.01
N ILE A 27 -8.99 5.42 -11.80
CA ILE A 27 -7.70 6.08 -11.59
C ILE A 27 -6.61 5.41 -12.43
N LEU A 28 -6.52 4.07 -12.37
CA LEU A 28 -5.55 3.30 -13.14
C LEU A 28 -5.72 3.53 -14.65
N SER A 29 -6.95 3.62 -15.15
CA SER A 29 -7.22 3.92 -16.55
C SER A 29 -6.75 5.33 -16.94
N GLN A 30 -6.92 6.32 -16.06
CA GLN A 30 -6.53 7.71 -16.35
C GLN A 30 -5.01 7.92 -16.33
N ILE A 31 -4.28 7.16 -15.51
CA ILE A 31 -2.82 7.25 -15.44
C ILE A 31 -2.11 6.23 -16.35
N SER A 32 -2.87 5.34 -16.98
CA SER A 32 -2.36 4.49 -18.06
C SER A 32 -2.00 5.39 -19.23
N GLY A 33 -0.70 5.57 -19.47
CA GLY A 33 -0.26 6.27 -20.68
C GLY A 33 -0.59 5.47 -21.94
N GLU A 34 -0.55 6.12 -23.11
CA GLU A 34 -0.87 5.49 -24.39
C GLU A 34 0.15 4.39 -24.78
N GLU A 35 1.39 4.53 -24.32
CA GLU A 35 2.45 3.55 -24.54
C GLU A 35 2.90 2.85 -23.25
N PRO A 36 3.27 1.55 -23.29
CA PRO A 36 3.79 0.84 -22.12
C PRO A 36 5.02 1.48 -21.47
N SER A 37 5.85 2.17 -22.27
CA SER A 37 7.05 2.91 -21.83
C SER A 37 6.71 4.14 -20.97
N SER A 38 5.49 4.65 -21.09
CA SER A 38 4.98 5.82 -20.36
C SER A 38 4.18 5.44 -19.11
N MET A 39 4.01 4.14 -18.85
CA MET A 39 3.21 3.67 -17.72
C MET A 39 3.95 3.96 -16.39
N PRO A 40 3.31 4.69 -15.46
CA PRO A 40 3.96 5.05 -14.20
C PRO A 40 4.15 3.82 -13.31
N THR A 41 5.20 3.85 -12.50
CA THR A 41 5.37 2.85 -11.44
C THR A 41 4.45 3.18 -10.27
N LEU A 42 3.59 2.24 -9.90
CA LEU A 42 2.72 2.38 -8.74
C LEU A 42 3.45 1.92 -7.49
N ILE A 43 3.41 2.75 -6.45
CA ILE A 43 3.88 2.36 -5.12
C ILE A 43 2.67 2.42 -4.21
N VAL A 44 2.32 1.28 -3.61
CA VAL A 44 1.08 1.18 -2.83
C VAL A 44 1.36 0.71 -1.39
N PRO A 45 1.35 1.63 -0.42
CA PRO A 45 1.53 1.31 0.98
C PRO A 45 0.23 0.85 1.64
N PHE A 46 0.31 -0.23 2.41
CA PHE A 46 -0.76 -0.75 3.24
C PHE A 46 -0.25 -1.04 4.65
N VAL A 47 -1.03 -0.69 5.66
CA VAL A 47 -0.82 -1.12 7.05
C VAL A 47 -1.94 -2.06 7.44
N LEU A 48 -1.61 -3.34 7.64
CA LEU A 48 -2.59 -4.41 7.82
C LEU A 48 -2.42 -5.13 9.14
N ALA A 49 -3.53 -5.50 9.77
CA ALA A 49 -3.51 -6.39 10.91
C ALA A 49 -2.92 -7.75 10.50
N SER A 50 -2.09 -8.33 11.36
CA SER A 50 -1.52 -9.67 11.13
C SER A 50 -2.56 -10.76 10.85
N SER A 51 -3.80 -10.63 11.33
CA SER A 51 -4.90 -11.55 11.02
C SER A 51 -5.35 -11.52 9.55
N LYS A 52 -5.06 -10.42 8.82
CA LYS A 52 -5.40 -10.24 7.41
C LYS A 52 -4.34 -10.83 6.47
N LEU A 53 -3.21 -11.29 6.99
CA LEU A 53 -2.12 -11.89 6.24
C LEU A 53 -1.84 -13.28 6.82
N LYS A 54 -2.14 -14.34 6.09
CA LYS A 54 -1.78 -15.71 6.49
C LYS A 54 -0.63 -16.21 5.65
N TRP A 55 0.41 -16.72 6.29
CA TRP A 55 1.51 -17.44 5.66
C TRP A 55 2.16 -18.37 6.68
N GLU A 56 2.86 -19.40 6.20
CA GLU A 56 3.53 -20.37 7.08
C GLU A 56 4.72 -19.72 7.80
N SER A 57 4.51 -19.39 9.07
CA SER A 57 5.51 -18.81 9.94
C SER A 57 6.60 -19.84 10.28
N LYS A 58 7.67 -19.91 9.48
CA LYS A 58 8.99 -20.18 10.06
C LYS A 58 9.39 -18.87 10.73
N THR A 59 9.62 -18.94 12.05
CA THR A 59 9.96 -17.81 12.92
C THR A 59 10.93 -16.85 12.25
N LEU A 60 10.43 -15.74 11.69
CA LEU A 60 11.28 -14.67 11.20
C LEU A 60 11.79 -13.91 12.42
N THR A 61 13.10 -13.81 12.55
CA THR A 61 13.80 -13.04 13.58
C THR A 61 13.36 -11.58 13.47
N LYS A 62 12.44 -11.19 14.35
CA LYS A 62 11.95 -9.82 14.43
C LYS A 62 13.07 -8.97 15.02
N ASN A 63 13.72 -8.15 14.20
CA ASN A 63 14.63 -7.14 14.72
C ASN A 63 13.78 -6.09 15.46
N GLU A 64 13.84 -6.06 16.79
CA GLU A 64 12.98 -5.21 17.62
C GLU A 64 13.16 -3.71 17.34
N SER A 65 14.31 -3.33 16.77
CA SER A 65 14.66 -1.94 16.47
C SER A 65 13.85 -1.32 15.32
N LYS A 66 13.37 -2.09 14.33
CA LYS A 66 12.64 -1.59 13.15
C LYS A 66 11.34 -2.33 12.87
N ALA A 67 10.35 -1.64 12.32
CA ALA A 67 9.13 -2.30 11.87
C ALA A 67 9.45 -3.21 10.67
N SER A 68 8.86 -4.40 10.61
CA SER A 68 9.00 -5.28 9.45
C SER A 68 8.10 -4.80 8.34
N ILE A 69 8.70 -4.31 7.26
CA ILE A 69 8.01 -3.91 6.03
C ILE A 69 8.26 -4.99 4.97
N TYR A 70 7.17 -5.52 4.42
CA TYR A 70 7.20 -6.53 3.38
C TYR A 70 6.95 -5.91 2.01
N GLY A 71 7.60 -6.44 0.98
CA GLY A 71 7.49 -5.98 -0.40
C GLY A 71 6.87 -7.03 -1.31
N ILE A 72 5.93 -6.62 -2.16
CA ILE A 72 5.43 -7.42 -3.28
C ILE A 72 5.66 -6.64 -4.58
N GLN A 73 6.47 -7.20 -5.47
CA GLN A 73 6.66 -6.66 -6.81
C GLN A 73 5.74 -7.35 -7.80
N ILE A 74 5.09 -6.57 -8.66
CA ILE A 74 4.19 -7.03 -9.71
C ILE A 74 4.51 -6.28 -11.00
N GLY A 75 4.50 -7.01 -12.12
CA GLY A 75 4.76 -6.42 -13.42
C GLY A 75 6.26 -6.21 -13.69
N PRO A 76 6.59 -5.37 -14.68
CA PRO A 76 7.97 -5.09 -15.07
C PRO A 76 8.80 -4.52 -13.91
N ASP A 77 10.10 -4.80 -13.94
CA ASP A 77 11.05 -4.17 -13.03
C ASP A 77 11.41 -2.76 -13.50
N THR A 78 11.64 -1.89 -12.53
CA THR A 78 11.98 -0.47 -12.68
C THR A 78 13.02 -0.12 -11.63
N ASP A 79 13.76 0.96 -11.83
CA ASP A 79 14.79 1.40 -10.87
C ASP A 79 14.23 1.54 -9.45
N ILE A 80 13.00 2.07 -9.33
CA ILE A 80 12.36 2.29 -8.03
C ILE A 80 11.87 0.98 -7.39
N THR A 81 11.29 0.05 -8.16
CA THR A 81 10.87 -1.26 -7.63
C THR A 81 12.07 -2.08 -7.19
N HIS A 82 13.18 -2.01 -7.92
CA HIS A 82 14.43 -2.68 -7.54
C HIS A 82 15.00 -2.12 -6.22
N VAL A 83 15.09 -0.79 -6.08
CA VAL A 83 15.55 -0.15 -4.83
C VAL A 83 14.66 -0.56 -3.66
N MET A 84 13.33 -0.55 -3.81
CA MET A 84 12.42 -0.95 -2.73
C MET A 84 12.52 -2.45 -2.39
N ALA A 85 12.73 -3.33 -3.38
CA ALA A 85 12.93 -4.76 -3.16
C ALA A 85 14.15 -5.05 -2.28
N THR A 86 15.24 -4.27 -2.41
CA THR A 86 16.44 -4.46 -1.57
C THR A 86 16.26 -4.03 -0.12
N ARG A 87 15.27 -3.18 0.16
CA ARG A 87 15.01 -2.58 1.49
C ARG A 87 13.81 -3.18 2.21
N THR A 88 13.13 -4.14 1.59
CA THR A 88 11.93 -4.79 2.14
C THR A 88 12.12 -6.29 2.28
N GLN A 89 11.37 -6.89 3.19
CA GLN A 89 11.33 -8.34 3.32
C GLN A 89 10.45 -8.91 2.21
N LYS A 90 10.95 -9.91 1.49
CA LYS A 90 10.12 -10.62 0.51
C LYS A 90 8.99 -11.35 1.23
N VAL A 91 7.79 -11.25 0.67
CA VAL A 91 6.68 -12.09 1.13
C VAL A 91 6.94 -13.55 0.76
N PRO A 92 6.58 -14.51 1.63
CA PRO A 92 6.59 -15.93 1.27
C PRO A 92 5.63 -16.21 0.12
N SER A 93 5.93 -17.24 -0.68
CA SER A 93 5.07 -17.70 -1.76
C SER A 93 3.71 -18.23 -1.28
N SER A 94 3.60 -18.62 -0.01
CA SER A 94 2.35 -19.09 0.63
C SER A 94 1.48 -17.96 1.18
N LEU A 95 1.77 -16.70 0.88
CA LEU A 95 1.00 -15.56 1.37
C LEU A 95 -0.45 -15.60 0.85
N GLN A 96 -1.39 -15.64 1.79
CA GLN A 96 -2.81 -15.44 1.58
C GLN A 96 -3.23 -14.09 2.16
N ILE A 97 -3.84 -13.26 1.31
CA ILE A 97 -4.31 -11.92 1.66
C ILE A 97 -5.82 -12.00 1.91
N HIS A 98 -6.22 -11.81 3.17
CA HIS A 98 -7.62 -11.75 3.59
C HIS A 98 -8.08 -10.30 3.79
N HIS A 99 -7.66 -9.41 2.88
CA HIS A 99 -8.04 -8.02 2.84
C HIS A 99 -8.49 -7.68 1.42
N GLU A 100 -9.80 -7.55 1.26
CA GLU A 100 -10.44 -7.41 -0.05
C GLU A 100 -9.98 -6.18 -0.84
N PRO A 101 -9.87 -4.97 -0.26
CA PRO A 101 -9.25 -3.82 -0.93
C PRO A 101 -7.90 -4.11 -1.58
N LEU A 102 -6.98 -4.70 -0.81
CA LEU A 102 -5.66 -5.05 -1.32
C LEU A 102 -5.75 -6.15 -2.40
N ALA A 103 -6.55 -7.20 -2.18
CA ALA A 103 -6.72 -8.26 -3.15
C ALA A 103 -7.28 -7.74 -4.50
N CYS A 104 -8.27 -6.85 -4.44
CA CYS A 104 -8.86 -6.20 -5.61
C CYS A 104 -7.83 -5.38 -6.38
N LEU A 105 -7.10 -4.51 -5.69
CA LEU A 105 -6.03 -3.72 -6.30
C LEU A 105 -4.98 -4.62 -6.97
N LEU A 106 -4.50 -5.66 -6.28
CA LEU A 106 -3.50 -6.58 -6.82
C LEU A 106 -3.98 -7.27 -8.10
N GLN A 107 -5.28 -7.59 -8.18
CA GLN A 107 -5.86 -8.16 -9.38
C GLN A 107 -5.91 -7.14 -10.52
N LEU A 108 -6.35 -5.91 -10.25
CA LEU A 108 -6.45 -4.84 -11.25
C LEU A 108 -5.08 -4.49 -11.84
N VAL A 109 -4.06 -4.25 -11.00
CA VAL A 109 -2.72 -3.89 -11.49
C VAL A 109 -2.06 -5.01 -12.28
N ARG A 110 -2.38 -6.28 -12.00
CA ARG A 110 -1.92 -7.44 -12.80
C ARG A 110 -2.57 -7.47 -14.17
N VAL A 111 -3.89 -7.29 -14.22
CA VAL A 111 -4.64 -7.28 -15.49
C VAL A 111 -4.20 -6.13 -16.38
N LEU A 112 -4.01 -4.95 -15.79
CA LEU A 112 -3.57 -3.73 -16.47
C LEU A 112 -2.05 -3.67 -16.67
N LYS A 113 -1.29 -4.65 -16.15
CA LYS A 113 0.16 -4.80 -16.28
C LYS A 113 1.00 -3.63 -15.74
N PHE A 114 0.48 -2.86 -14.78
CA PHE A 114 1.22 -1.77 -14.15
C PHE A 114 2.48 -2.27 -13.44
N PRO A 115 3.65 -1.63 -13.62
CA PRO A 115 4.80 -1.86 -12.75
C PRO A 115 4.39 -1.40 -11.35
N THR A 116 4.32 -2.32 -10.40
CA THR A 116 3.73 -2.04 -9.08
C THR A 116 4.58 -2.62 -7.96
N PHE A 117 4.84 -1.81 -6.94
CA PHE A 117 5.47 -2.24 -5.70
C PHE A 117 4.52 -2.00 -4.52
N VAL A 118 4.08 -3.08 -3.87
CA VAL A 118 3.22 -3.00 -2.70
C VAL A 118 4.06 -3.11 -1.43
N LEU A 119 3.93 -2.11 -0.55
CA LEU A 119 4.58 -2.06 0.75
C LEU A 119 3.57 -2.47 1.81
N ILE A 120 3.84 -3.54 2.55
CA ILE A 120 2.95 -4.07 3.57
C ILE A 120 3.62 -3.94 4.94
N GLY A 121 3.11 -3.02 5.74
CA GLY A 121 3.40 -2.93 7.16
C GLY A 121 2.43 -3.80 7.96
N GLN A 122 2.95 -4.68 8.82
CA GLN A 122 2.11 -5.59 9.60
C GLN A 122 1.94 -5.09 11.04
N ARG A 123 0.71 -4.73 11.44
CA ARG A 123 0.40 -4.38 12.84
C ARG A 123 -0.01 -5.61 13.66
N GLY A 124 0.30 -5.54 14.96
CA GLY A 124 -0.08 -6.55 15.94
C GLY A 124 -1.61 -6.74 16.06
N ARG A 125 -2.02 -7.81 16.75
CA ARG A 125 -3.45 -8.14 16.94
C ARG A 125 -4.16 -7.28 17.99
N HIS A 126 -3.42 -6.65 18.89
CA HIS A 126 -4.00 -5.96 20.05
C HIS A 126 -4.32 -4.51 19.71
N LEU A 127 -5.46 -4.00 20.19
CA LEU A 127 -5.78 -2.56 20.18
C LEU A 127 -5.42 -2.01 21.57
N SER A 128 -4.19 -1.54 21.71
CA SER A 128 -3.73 -0.83 22.91
C SER A 128 -2.93 0.41 22.49
N ASP A 129 -2.62 1.30 23.42
CA ASP A 129 -1.75 2.45 23.15
C ASP A 129 -0.39 2.02 22.57
N LYS A 130 0.10 0.84 22.99
CA LYS A 130 1.28 0.21 22.39
C LYS A 130 1.08 -0.09 20.90
N ALA A 131 -0.11 -0.51 20.50
CA ALA A 131 -0.43 -0.79 19.10
C ALA A 131 -0.51 0.47 18.24
N ILE A 132 -0.97 1.60 18.80
CA ILE A 132 -0.92 2.91 18.13
C ILE A 132 0.54 3.30 17.90
N GLY A 133 1.40 3.14 18.91
CA GLY A 133 2.84 3.38 18.77
C GLY A 133 3.51 2.46 17.73
N GLU A 134 3.10 1.19 17.64
CA GLU A 134 3.57 0.25 16.61
C GLU A 134 3.13 0.68 15.20
N GLU A 135 1.87 1.09 15.03
CA GLU A 135 1.34 1.57 13.75
C GLU A 135 2.04 2.85 13.28
N LEU A 136 2.26 3.82 14.17
CA LEU A 136 3.04 5.02 13.85
C LEU A 136 4.49 4.70 13.46
N LYS A 137 5.10 3.70 14.10
CA LYS A 137 6.44 3.22 13.72
C LYS A 137 6.44 2.61 12.32
N ILE A 138 5.44 1.80 11.99
CA ILE A 138 5.25 1.23 10.65
C ILE A 138 5.10 2.34 9.60
N ILE A 139 4.22 3.31 9.86
CA ILE A 139 3.99 4.44 8.95
C ILE A 139 5.27 5.26 8.75
N SER A 140 6.04 5.47 9.82
CA SER A 140 7.31 6.21 9.75
C SER A 140 8.34 5.48 8.88
N GLU A 141 8.50 4.17 9.05
CA GLU A 141 9.43 3.37 8.23
C GLU A 141 9.01 3.32 6.76
N ILE A 142 7.70 3.21 6.48
CA ILE A 142 7.18 3.33 5.11
C ILE A 142 7.50 4.72 4.54
N GLY A 143 7.24 5.79 5.29
CA GLY A 143 7.51 7.16 4.88
C GLY A 143 9.00 7.42 4.58
N GLU A 144 9.89 6.95 5.44
CA GLU A 144 11.34 7.00 5.24
C GLU A 144 11.77 6.19 4.00
N LEU A 145 11.20 5.00 3.81
CA LEU A 145 11.49 4.17 2.64
C LEU A 145 11.05 4.86 1.34
N LEU A 146 9.86 5.44 1.31
CA LEU A 146 9.34 6.18 0.16
C LEU A 146 10.22 7.39 -0.15
N ALA A 147 10.52 8.22 0.85
CA ALA A 147 11.36 9.41 0.69
C ALA A 147 12.77 9.05 0.22
N SER A 148 13.39 8.02 0.80
CA SER A 148 14.74 7.58 0.44
C SER A 148 14.84 6.82 -0.88
N SER A 149 13.71 6.48 -1.50
CA SER A 149 13.65 5.82 -2.81
C SER A 149 13.07 6.74 -3.89
N SER A 150 12.80 8.00 -3.56
CA SER A 150 12.25 9.02 -4.45
C SER A 150 12.92 10.37 -4.19
N CYS A 151 12.48 11.42 -4.88
CA CYS A 151 12.95 12.78 -4.63
C CYS A 151 12.12 13.52 -3.55
N LEU A 152 11.47 12.77 -2.65
CA LEU A 152 10.60 13.31 -1.60
C LEU A 152 11.34 13.47 -0.26
N CYS A 153 10.82 14.35 0.59
CA CYS A 153 11.24 14.48 1.99
C CYS A 153 10.14 13.98 2.92
N PHE A 154 10.51 13.19 3.93
CA PHE A 154 9.59 12.72 4.96
C PHE A 154 9.79 13.51 6.27
N SER A 155 8.70 13.90 6.93
CA SER A 155 8.71 14.58 8.22
C SER A 155 7.74 13.89 9.18
N ARG A 156 8.30 13.20 10.17
CA ARG A 156 7.53 12.47 11.19
C ARG A 156 6.72 13.40 12.10
N ASP A 157 7.24 14.59 12.37
CA ASP A 157 6.63 15.56 13.31
C ASP A 157 5.27 16.11 12.81
N ARG A 158 4.96 15.92 11.52
CA ARG A 158 3.69 16.35 10.92
C ARG A 158 2.60 15.28 10.95
N ILE A 159 2.86 14.09 11.49
CA ILE A 159 1.85 13.03 11.60
C ILE A 159 0.86 13.39 12.70
N VAL A 160 -0.28 13.97 12.31
CA VAL A 160 -1.44 14.16 13.18
C VAL A 160 -2.31 12.90 13.08
N TRP A 161 -2.14 11.98 14.02
CA TRP A 161 -2.91 10.73 14.04
C TRP A 161 -4.21 10.91 14.83
N GLN A 162 -5.33 11.02 14.11
CA GLN A 162 -6.67 10.95 14.67
C GLN A 162 -7.33 9.67 14.15
N PRO A 163 -7.36 8.57 14.93
CA PRO A 163 -8.14 7.41 14.53
C PRO A 163 -9.60 7.82 14.52
N THR A 164 -10.16 8.05 13.33
CA THR A 164 -11.56 8.43 13.17
C THR A 164 -12.43 7.33 13.80
N ASN A 165 -13.20 7.68 14.83
CA ASN A 165 -14.35 6.90 15.24
C ASN A 165 -15.23 6.75 14.01
N THR A 166 -15.48 5.52 13.55
CA THR A 166 -16.35 5.19 12.42
C THR A 166 -17.52 6.16 12.32
N SER A 167 -17.45 7.13 11.40
CA SER A 167 -18.60 7.95 11.08
C SER A 167 -19.60 7.02 10.42
N LYS A 168 -20.80 6.95 10.98
CA LYS A 168 -21.96 6.38 10.29
C LYS A 168 -22.29 7.31 9.13
N GLU A 169 -21.60 7.18 8.01
CA GLU A 169 -22.07 7.77 6.75
C GLU A 169 -23.21 6.90 6.24
N SER A 170 -24.36 7.54 6.11
CA SER A 170 -25.63 6.95 5.70
C SER A 170 -25.52 6.26 4.34
N GLU A 171 -26.32 5.21 4.16
CA GLU A 171 -26.45 4.47 2.90
C GLU A 171 -26.52 5.39 1.69
N GLU A 172 -25.54 5.25 0.80
CA GLU A 172 -25.44 6.10 -0.36
C GLU A 172 -26.44 5.65 -1.46
N PRO A 173 -27.30 6.55 -1.95
CA PRO A 173 -28.41 6.21 -2.87
C PRO A 173 -28.02 5.53 -4.18
N TRP A 174 -26.76 5.61 -4.61
CA TRP A 174 -26.30 5.02 -5.88
C TRP A 174 -26.29 3.48 -5.85
N ARG A 175 -26.37 2.85 -4.66
CA ARG A 175 -26.58 1.39 -4.55
C ARG A 175 -27.88 0.92 -5.19
N ALA A 176 -28.90 1.78 -5.32
CA ALA A 176 -30.16 1.46 -5.98
C ALA A 176 -30.08 1.48 -7.52
N LEU A 177 -28.99 1.99 -8.11
CA LEU A 177 -28.86 2.17 -9.56
C LEU A 177 -28.20 0.97 -10.26
N TYR A 178 -27.55 0.10 -9.50
CA TYR A 178 -26.84 -1.07 -10.02
C TYR A 178 -27.46 -2.41 -9.57
N GLY A 179 -28.68 -2.36 -8.99
CA GLY A 179 -29.54 -3.51 -8.65
C GLY A 179 -29.74 -3.74 -7.15
#